data_AF-A0A1I2HXZ1-F1
#
_entry.id   AF-A0A1I2HXZ1-F1
#
_cell.length_a   1.000
_cell.length_b   1.000
_cell.length_c   1.000
_cell.angle_alpha   90.00
_cell.angle_beta   90.00
_cell.angle_gamma   90.00
#
_symmetry.space_group_name_H-M   'P 1'
#
loop_
_entity.id
_entity.type
_entity.pdbx_description
1 polymer ?
#
loop_
_entity_poly.entity_id
_entity_poly.type
_entity_poly.pdbx_seq_one_letter_code
_entity_poly.pdbx_strand_id
1 'polypeptide(L)'
;MSRRASGILLFVLSVPLLLLGVTAGKDAARETDVRAWQLSQAAGTTDAMERERFTEYAESTQRRIDEAAYNRTMLLVAAAAGIAGGIVVLATGRRRRQTEPADPATAPVFVACAACGWRISNAATACPQCGHPHQLVAPAADAPPTRAGQALRVFYAGLIVAGLGAAVVIYTVLFDSLSETTLVRVSPFWIFPAVFGYYGLVAQRMEARLQATHLDTVSDQLLRVIRETGTLGQIFSFLVHAPFLLVKSRQPWVTALVGSLIWAIALTLFFSVVFPTL
;
A
#
# COMPACT_ATOMS: atom_id res chain seq x y z
N MET A 1 10.75 6.01 15.03
CA MET A 1 9.95 6.15 13.79
C MET A 1 9.24 7.49 13.79
N SER A 2 9.14 8.19 12.65
CA SER A 2 8.38 9.44 12.58
C SER A 2 6.89 9.12 12.74
N ARG A 3 6.12 9.96 13.45
CA ARG A 3 4.66 9.76 13.64
C ARG A 3 3.92 9.54 12.31
N ARG A 4 4.42 10.11 11.22
CA ARG A 4 3.89 9.89 9.86
C ARG A 4 3.97 8.45 9.40
N ALA A 5 5.07 7.76 9.68
CA ALA A 5 5.21 6.35 9.34
C ALA A 5 4.17 5.50 10.10
N SER A 6 3.89 5.83 11.36
CA SER A 6 2.84 5.18 12.15
C SER A 6 1.43 5.44 11.59
N GLY A 7 1.13 6.67 11.16
CA GLY A 7 -0.18 6.99 10.56
C GLY A 7 -0.41 6.28 9.22
N ILE A 8 0.62 6.22 8.38
CA ILE A 8 0.57 5.48 7.10
C ILE A 8 0.42 3.98 7.36
N LEU A 9 1.16 3.42 8.32
CA LEU A 9 1.05 2.00 8.67
C LEU A 9 -0.37 1.63 9.11
N LEU A 10 -0.98 2.43 10.00
CA LEU A 10 -2.37 2.19 10.45
C LEU A 10 -3.37 2.24 9.29
N PHE A 11 -3.19 3.18 8.36
CA PHE A 11 -4.05 3.30 7.18
C PHE A 11 -3.84 2.13 6.20
N VAL A 12 -2.60 1.73 5.94
CA VAL A 12 -2.26 0.65 5.02
C VAL A 12 -2.77 -0.70 5.55
N LEU A 13 -2.59 -0.97 6.85
CA LEU A 13 -3.06 -2.21 7.47
C LEU A 13 -4.59 -2.29 7.62
N SER A 14 -5.31 -1.17 7.56
CA SER A 14 -6.78 -1.18 7.66
C SER A 14 -7.48 -1.51 6.33
N VAL A 15 -6.81 -1.36 5.18
CA VAL A 15 -7.38 -1.71 3.88
C VAL A 15 -7.66 -3.22 3.75
N PRO A 16 -6.73 -4.15 4.05
CA PRO A 16 -7.02 -5.58 4.05
C PRO A 16 -8.15 -5.96 5.00
N LEU A 17 -8.18 -5.38 6.20
CA LEU A 17 -9.25 -5.62 7.19
C LEU A 17 -10.62 -5.20 6.65
N LEU A 18 -10.69 -4.07 5.95
CA LEU A 18 -11.92 -3.61 5.32
C LEU A 18 -12.39 -4.58 4.24
N LEU A 19 -11.48 -5.04 3.38
CA LEU A 19 -11.79 -6.01 2.32
C LEU A 19 -12.31 -7.32 2.90
N LEU A 20 -11.69 -7.83 3.97
CA LEU A 20 -12.15 -9.05 4.67
C LEU A 20 -13.52 -8.87 5.33
N GLY A 21 -13.78 -7.70 5.90
CA GLY A 21 -15.10 -7.37 6.42
C GLY A 21 -16.18 -7.39 5.34
N VAL A 22 -15.86 -6.91 4.13
CA VAL A 22 -16.78 -6.94 2.98
C VAL A 22 -17.01 -8.38 2.49
N THR A 23 -15.97 -9.21 2.39
CA THR A 23 -16.11 -10.61 1.95
C THR A 23 -16.92 -11.44 2.95
N ALA A 24 -16.68 -11.28 4.25
CA ALA A 24 -17.47 -11.95 5.29
C ALA A 24 -18.97 -11.62 5.20
N GLY A 25 -19.32 -10.41 4.75
CA GLY A 25 -20.71 -10.04 4.50
C GLY A 25 -21.37 -10.79 3.34
N LYS A 26 -20.61 -11.11 2.29
CA LYS A 26 -21.12 -11.91 1.15
C LYS A 26 -21.34 -13.36 1.54
N ASP A 27 -20.43 -13.93 2.32
CA ASP A 27 -20.57 -15.31 2.82
C ASP A 27 -21.82 -15.45 3.70
N ALA A 28 -22.04 -14.49 4.61
CA ALA A 28 -23.22 -14.48 5.46
C ALA A 28 -24.54 -14.42 4.66
N ALA A 29 -24.57 -13.64 3.57
CA ALA A 29 -25.73 -13.59 2.68
C ALA A 29 -25.98 -14.94 2.00
N ARG A 30 -24.93 -15.60 1.50
CA ARG A 30 -25.03 -16.93 0.88
C ARG A 30 -25.53 -18.00 1.85
N GLU A 31 -25.03 -18.02 3.08
CA GLU A 31 -25.49 -18.96 4.11
C GLU A 31 -26.95 -18.70 4.53
N THR A 32 -27.43 -17.46 4.43
CA THR A 32 -28.83 -17.11 4.72
C THR A 32 -29.79 -17.79 3.74
N ASP A 33 -29.44 -17.83 2.45
CA ASP A 33 -30.22 -18.53 1.42
C ASP A 33 -30.22 -20.05 1.65
N VAL A 34 -29.06 -20.61 2.03
CA VAL A 34 -28.93 -22.04 2.37
C VAL A 34 -29.82 -22.39 3.56
N ARG A 35 -29.83 -21.57 4.61
CA ARG A 35 -30.70 -21.78 5.78
C ARG A 35 -32.18 -21.71 5.41
N ALA A 36 -32.57 -20.72 4.60
CA ALA A 36 -33.95 -20.60 4.13
C ALA A 36 -34.41 -21.83 3.35
N TRP A 37 -33.53 -22.36 2.49
CA TRP A 37 -33.78 -23.62 1.79
C TRP A 37 -33.91 -24.81 2.75
N GLN A 38 -33.00 -24.96 3.72
CA GLN A 38 -33.05 -26.04 4.73
C GLN A 38 -34.37 -26.03 5.53
N LEU A 39 -34.83 -24.84 5.96
CA LEU A 39 -36.10 -24.69 6.67
C LEU A 39 -37.30 -25.04 5.76
N SER A 40 -37.23 -24.69 4.48
CA SER A 40 -38.28 -25.08 3.51
C SER A 40 -38.36 -26.59 3.31
N GLN A 41 -37.22 -27.29 3.28
CA GLN A 41 -37.16 -28.76 3.19
C GLN A 41 -37.70 -29.42 4.47
N ALA A 42 -37.35 -28.89 5.64
CA ALA A 42 -37.89 -29.36 6.92
C ALA A 42 -39.43 -29.24 6.96
N ALA A 43 -39.98 -28.13 6.46
CA ALA A 43 -41.43 -27.94 6.41
C ALA A 43 -42.13 -28.89 5.42
N GLY A 44 -41.45 -29.27 4.33
CA GLY A 44 -42.00 -30.13 3.27
C GLY A 44 -41.88 -31.64 3.55
N THR A 45 -40.93 -32.08 4.39
CA THR A 45 -40.76 -33.52 4.65
C THR A 45 -41.81 -34.05 5.63
N THR A 46 -42.31 -35.25 5.34
CA THR A 46 -43.30 -35.96 6.17
C THR A 46 -42.63 -36.82 7.25
N ASP A 47 -41.42 -37.32 6.99
CA ASP A 47 -40.63 -38.08 7.95
C ASP A 47 -40.15 -37.16 9.09
N ALA A 48 -40.49 -37.53 10.32
CA ALA A 48 -40.13 -36.78 11.51
C ALA A 48 -38.61 -36.73 11.73
N MET A 49 -37.91 -37.83 11.43
CA MET A 49 -36.47 -37.93 11.67
C MET A 49 -35.68 -37.10 10.65
N GLU A 50 -36.12 -37.08 9.39
CA GLU A 50 -35.55 -36.22 8.37
C GLU A 50 -35.84 -34.73 8.63
N ARG A 51 -37.03 -34.40 9.10
CA ARG A 51 -37.39 -33.03 9.53
C ARG A 51 -36.46 -32.51 10.61
N GLU A 52 -36.18 -33.34 11.62
CA GLU A 52 -35.28 -33.01 12.71
C GLU A 52 -33.87 -32.74 12.18
N ARG A 53 -33.36 -33.59 11.27
CA ARG A 53 -32.04 -33.42 10.65
C ARG A 53 -31.91 -32.11 9.88
N PHE A 54 -32.90 -31.73 9.06
CA PHE A 54 -32.89 -30.44 8.37
C PHE A 54 -32.96 -29.25 9.33
N THR A 55 -33.68 -29.39 10.44
CA THR A 55 -33.77 -28.36 11.48
C THR A 55 -32.42 -28.18 12.18
N GLU A 56 -31.75 -29.28 12.54
CA GLU A 56 -30.40 -29.25 13.12
C GLU A 56 -29.38 -28.61 12.16
N TYR A 57 -29.44 -28.96 10.86
CA TYR A 57 -28.60 -28.31 9.86
C TYR A 57 -28.89 -26.82 9.72
N ALA A 58 -30.17 -26.40 9.75
CA ALA A 58 -30.55 -24.99 9.72
C ALA A 58 -30.03 -24.23 10.95
N GLU A 59 -29.99 -24.86 12.13
CA GLU A 59 -29.42 -24.28 13.35
C GLU A 59 -27.90 -24.15 13.27
N SER A 60 -27.21 -25.18 12.76
CA SER A 60 -25.76 -25.12 12.50
C SER A 60 -25.43 -24.00 11.50
N THR A 61 -26.22 -23.86 10.44
CA THR A 61 -26.08 -22.76 9.46
C THR A 61 -26.32 -21.41 10.10
N GLN A 62 -27.30 -21.28 11.01
CA GLN A 62 -27.53 -20.04 11.76
C GLN A 62 -26.30 -19.63 12.58
N ARG A 63 -25.66 -20.57 13.28
CA ARG A 63 -24.42 -20.29 14.03
C ARG A 63 -23.31 -19.76 13.12
N ARG A 64 -23.13 -20.33 11.92
CA ARG A 64 -22.15 -19.83 10.94
C ARG A 64 -22.49 -18.42 10.45
N ILE A 65 -23.77 -18.11 10.23
CA ILE A 65 -24.23 -16.76 9.86
C ILE A 65 -23.90 -15.76 10.97
N ASP A 66 -24.19 -16.12 12.23
CA ASP A 66 -23.95 -15.26 13.39
C ASP A 66 -22.44 -15.01 13.62
N GLU A 67 -21.61 -16.05 13.49
CA GLU A 67 -20.15 -15.93 13.53
C GLU A 67 -19.60 -15.05 12.40
N ALA A 68 -20.10 -15.23 11.17
CA ALA A 68 -19.70 -14.41 10.02
C ALA A 68 -20.11 -12.94 10.22
N ALA A 69 -21.30 -12.68 10.76
CA ALA A 69 -21.77 -11.32 11.08
C ALA A 69 -20.94 -10.66 12.18
N TYR A 70 -20.58 -11.42 13.23
CA TYR A 70 -19.68 -10.95 14.29
C TYR A 70 -18.29 -10.61 13.74
N ASN A 71 -17.67 -11.54 12.99
CA ASN A 71 -16.36 -11.35 12.39
C ASN A 71 -16.35 -10.15 11.43
N ARG A 72 -17.38 -10.02 10.58
CA ARG A 72 -17.57 -8.84 9.73
C ARG A 72 -17.56 -7.55 10.54
N THR A 73 -18.36 -7.49 11.60
CA THR A 73 -18.49 -6.28 12.43
C THR A 73 -17.15 -5.94 13.08
N MET A 74 -16.46 -6.93 13.65
CA MET A 74 -15.14 -6.75 14.27
C MET A 74 -14.11 -6.25 13.25
N LEU A 75 -14.05 -6.85 12.06
CA LEU A 75 -13.12 -6.46 10.99
C LEU A 75 -13.39 -5.05 10.47
N LEU A 76 -14.66 -4.69 10.24
CA LEU A 76 -15.04 -3.36 9.79
C LEU A 76 -14.75 -2.29 10.85
N VAL A 77 -14.99 -2.59 12.14
CA VAL A 77 -14.65 -1.69 13.25
C VAL A 77 -13.13 -1.50 13.35
N ALA A 78 -12.36 -2.58 13.28
CA ALA A 78 -10.90 -2.53 13.31
C ALA A 78 -10.34 -1.73 12.11
N ALA A 79 -10.89 -1.95 10.91
CA ALA A 79 -10.53 -1.18 9.72
C ALA A 79 -10.86 0.31 9.89
N ALA A 80 -12.08 0.65 10.34
CA ALA A 80 -12.49 2.03 10.56
C ALA A 80 -11.61 2.73 11.61
N ALA A 81 -11.28 2.04 12.71
CA ALA A 81 -10.37 2.55 13.74
C ALA A 81 -8.95 2.80 13.19
N GLY A 82 -8.42 1.87 12.37
CA GLY A 82 -7.12 2.03 11.72
C GLY A 82 -7.10 3.21 10.74
N ILE A 83 -8.15 3.38 9.93
CA ILE A 83 -8.29 4.51 9.00
C ILE A 83 -8.36 5.82 9.77
N ALA A 84 -9.25 5.92 10.77
CA ALA A 84 -9.41 7.12 11.59
C ALA A 84 -8.11 7.49 12.32
N GLY A 85 -7.45 6.52 12.95
CA GLY A 85 -6.16 6.70 13.61
C GLY A 85 -5.08 7.17 12.63
N GLY A 86 -5.03 6.57 11.44
CA GLY A 86 -4.13 7.00 10.36
C GLY A 86 -4.35 8.45 9.95
N ILE A 87 -5.60 8.84 9.71
CA ILE A 87 -5.99 10.21 9.34
C ILE A 87 -5.61 11.21 10.43
N VAL A 88 -5.92 10.93 11.70
CA VAL A 88 -5.60 11.82 12.84
C VAL A 88 -4.09 12.02 12.95
N VAL A 89 -3.30 10.95 12.85
CA VAL A 89 -1.83 11.03 12.92
C VAL A 89 -1.26 11.85 11.75
N LEU A 90 -1.81 11.69 10.55
CA LEU A 90 -1.41 12.47 9.38
C LEU A 90 -1.81 13.95 9.50
N ALA A 91 -3.03 14.24 9.95
CA ALA A 91 -3.55 15.59 10.11
C ALA A 91 -2.81 16.38 11.20
N THR A 92 -2.55 15.76 12.34
CA THR A 92 -1.77 16.37 13.43
C THR A 92 -0.31 16.62 13.01
N GLY A 93 0.26 15.71 12.22
CA GLY A 93 1.58 15.90 11.60
C GLY A 93 1.64 17.01 10.54
N ARG A 94 0.48 17.46 10.01
CA ARG A 94 0.39 18.60 9.08
C ARG A 94 0.28 19.93 9.83
N ARG A 95 -0.55 20.01 10.89
CA ARG A 95 -0.70 21.22 11.72
C ARG A 95 0.62 21.68 12.34
N ARG A 96 1.43 20.75 12.86
CA ARG A 96 2.71 21.10 13.49
C ARG A 96 3.67 21.80 12.53
N ARG A 97 3.68 21.43 11.25
CA ARG A 97 4.52 22.11 10.23
C ARG A 97 4.08 23.53 9.93
N GLN A 98 2.82 23.88 10.18
CA GLN A 98 2.35 25.25 10.01
C GLN A 98 2.69 26.12 11.21
N THR A 99 2.98 25.51 12.37
CA THR A 99 3.30 26.20 13.63
C THR A 99 4.77 26.20 13.97
N GLU A 100 5.56 25.33 13.35
CA GLU A 100 7.01 25.36 13.46
C GLU A 100 7.52 26.58 12.65
N PRO A 101 8.11 27.61 13.30
CA PRO A 101 8.70 28.72 12.58
C PRO A 101 9.71 28.14 11.60
N ALA A 102 9.70 28.63 10.36
CA ALA A 102 10.56 28.14 9.30
C ALA A 102 11.99 27.99 9.85
N ASP A 103 12.51 26.76 9.83
CA ASP A 103 13.88 26.48 10.24
C ASP A 103 14.77 27.46 9.46
N PRO A 104 15.56 28.32 10.13
CA PRO A 104 16.41 29.30 9.46
C PRO A 104 17.38 28.66 8.46
N ALA A 105 17.61 27.34 8.55
CA ALA A 105 18.36 26.55 7.58
C ALA A 105 17.68 26.35 6.21
N THR A 106 16.37 26.63 6.09
CA THR A 106 15.60 26.55 4.83
C THR A 106 15.32 27.91 4.20
N ALA A 107 15.83 29.00 4.78
CA ALA A 107 15.87 30.26 4.07
C ALA A 107 16.62 30.04 2.74
N PRO A 108 16.13 30.57 1.61
CA PRO A 108 16.86 30.48 0.35
C PRO A 108 18.27 30.99 0.59
N VAL A 109 19.25 30.09 0.45
CA VAL A 109 20.65 30.44 0.61
C VAL A 109 20.99 31.35 -0.57
N PHE A 110 21.11 32.64 -0.28
CA PHE A 110 21.54 33.62 -1.25
C PHE A 110 23.06 33.61 -1.31
N VAL A 111 23.58 33.49 -2.51
CA VAL A 111 25.00 33.62 -2.80
C VAL A 111 25.22 34.90 -3.61
N ALA A 112 26.37 35.54 -3.42
CA ALA A 112 26.70 36.73 -4.19
C ALA A 112 27.16 36.32 -5.60
N CYS A 113 26.64 36.98 -6.64
CA CYS A 113 27.13 36.81 -7.99
C CYS A 113 28.62 37.14 -8.06
N ALA A 114 29.43 36.24 -8.62
CA ALA A 114 30.88 36.43 -8.73
C ALA A 114 31.27 37.68 -9.55
N ALA A 115 30.40 38.15 -10.45
CA ALA A 115 30.71 39.29 -11.31
C ALA A 115 30.24 40.65 -10.75
N CYS A 116 29.04 40.71 -10.19
CA CYS A 116 28.43 41.99 -9.77
C CYS A 116 28.11 42.08 -8.27
N GLY A 117 28.34 41.01 -7.51
CA GLY A 117 28.02 40.96 -6.07
C GLY A 117 26.53 40.88 -5.73
N TRP A 118 25.64 40.88 -6.72
CA TRP A 118 24.19 40.81 -6.48
C TRP A 118 23.80 39.49 -5.79
N ARG A 119 22.94 39.55 -4.77
CA ARG A 119 22.45 38.36 -4.08
C ARG A 119 21.47 37.61 -4.97
N ILE A 120 21.87 36.41 -5.38
CA ILE A 120 21.09 35.52 -6.23
C ILE A 120 20.75 34.23 -5.47
N SER A 121 19.61 33.65 -5.80
CA SER A 121 19.25 32.33 -5.30
C SER A 121 20.28 31.31 -5.80
N ASN A 122 20.70 30.38 -4.93
CA ASN A 122 21.60 29.28 -5.32
C ASN A 122 21.02 28.37 -6.42
N ALA A 123 19.72 28.50 -6.75
CA ALA A 123 19.06 27.79 -7.84
C ALA A 123 19.02 28.56 -9.17
N ALA A 124 19.46 29.82 -9.21
CA ALA A 124 19.46 30.63 -10.43
C ALA A 124 20.57 30.17 -11.38
N THR A 125 20.26 29.92 -12.65
CA THR A 125 21.23 29.55 -13.68
C THR A 125 22.04 30.74 -14.20
N ALA A 126 21.52 31.96 -14.05
CA ALA A 126 22.21 33.20 -14.38
C ALA A 126 21.79 34.32 -13.42
N CYS A 127 22.67 35.31 -13.25
CA CYS A 127 22.35 36.49 -12.47
C CYS A 127 21.32 37.36 -13.22
N PRO A 128 20.17 37.72 -12.62
CA PRO A 128 19.16 38.55 -13.27
C PRO A 128 19.63 40.00 -13.50
N GLN A 129 20.65 40.44 -12.75
CA GLN A 129 21.16 41.81 -12.81
C GLN A 129 22.15 42.00 -13.97
N CYS A 130 23.07 41.05 -14.17
CA CYS A 130 24.19 41.19 -15.12
C CYS A 130 24.27 40.10 -16.18
N GLY A 131 23.40 39.09 -16.15
CA GLY A 131 23.40 37.98 -17.09
C GLY A 131 24.54 36.97 -16.92
N HIS A 132 25.44 37.15 -15.93
CA HIS A 132 26.56 36.23 -15.75
C HIS A 132 26.04 34.83 -15.38
N PRO A 133 26.49 33.77 -16.09
CA PRO A 133 26.10 32.40 -15.76
C PRO A 133 26.55 32.06 -14.35
N HIS A 134 25.65 31.49 -13.57
CA HIS A 134 25.99 30.95 -12.26
C HIS A 134 26.40 29.49 -12.46
N GLN A 135 27.64 29.17 -12.09
CA GLN A 135 28.06 27.79 -12.03
C GLN A 135 27.39 27.17 -10.81
N LEU A 136 26.36 26.34 -11.02
CA LEU A 136 25.73 25.57 -9.95
C LEU A 136 26.84 24.71 -9.35
N VAL A 137 27.21 24.99 -8.08
CA VAL A 137 28.00 24.03 -7.32
C VAL A 137 27.08 22.83 -7.17
N ALA A 138 27.35 21.79 -7.96
CA ALA A 138 26.58 20.56 -7.90
C ALA A 138 26.50 20.16 -6.42
N PRO A 139 25.30 19.93 -5.86
CA PRO A 139 25.20 19.43 -4.50
C PRO A 139 26.10 18.19 -4.44
N ALA A 140 27.05 18.19 -3.49
CA ALA A 140 28.03 17.13 -3.38
C ALA A 140 27.31 15.78 -3.48
N ALA A 141 27.68 14.99 -4.50
CA ALA A 141 27.01 13.73 -4.82
C ALA A 141 27.04 12.72 -3.64
N ASP A 142 27.85 13.01 -2.63
CA ASP A 142 28.08 12.20 -1.44
C ASP A 142 27.41 12.74 -0.16
N ALA A 143 26.45 13.67 -0.28
CA ALA A 143 25.68 14.09 0.89
C ALA A 143 25.01 12.86 1.53
N PRO A 144 25.30 12.55 2.81
CA PRO A 144 24.81 11.32 3.44
C PRO A 144 23.28 11.32 3.42
N PRO A 145 22.66 10.14 3.25
CA PRO A 145 21.20 10.04 3.20
C PRO A 145 20.61 10.68 4.45
N THR A 146 19.64 11.58 4.25
CA THR A 146 18.98 12.23 5.38
C THR A 146 18.41 11.16 6.32
N ARG A 147 18.50 11.37 7.64
CA ARG A 147 17.98 10.42 8.65
C ARG A 147 16.53 9.99 8.37
N ALA A 148 15.73 10.89 7.81
CA ALA A 148 14.36 10.61 7.39
C ALA A 148 14.28 9.59 6.23
N GLY A 149 15.15 9.72 5.22
CA GLY A 149 15.23 8.77 4.10
C GLY A 149 15.65 7.38 4.56
N GLN A 150 16.64 7.29 5.46
CA GLN A 150 17.10 6.02 6.01
C GLN A 150 16.02 5.32 6.83
N ALA A 151 15.31 6.05 7.70
CA ALA A 151 14.21 5.48 8.49
C ALA A 151 13.09 4.93 7.60
N LEU A 152 12.75 5.65 6.52
CA LEU A 152 11.71 5.21 5.59
C LEU A 152 12.16 4.00 4.75
N ARG A 153 13.46 3.90 4.42
CA ARG A 153 14.04 2.74 3.74
C ARG A 153 13.98 1.49 4.63
N VAL A 154 14.37 1.61 5.91
CA VAL A 154 14.25 0.52 6.90
C VAL A 154 12.80 0.10 7.06
N PHE A 155 11.87 1.05 7.08
CA PHE A 155 10.43 0.76 7.15
C PHE A 155 9.94 -0.07 5.96
N TYR A 156 10.25 0.34 4.73
CA TYR A 156 9.84 -0.42 3.54
C TYR A 156 10.52 -1.80 3.46
N ALA A 157 11.81 -1.89 3.80
CA ALA A 157 12.51 -3.17 3.89
C ALA A 157 11.88 -4.09 4.95
N GLY A 158 11.50 -3.52 6.11
CA GLY A 158 10.80 -4.25 7.16
C GLY A 158 9.44 -4.79 6.69
N LEU A 159 8.69 -4.05 5.89
CA LEU A 159 7.43 -4.53 5.31
C LEU A 159 7.63 -5.68 4.31
N ILE A 160 8.69 -5.65 3.51
CA ILE A 160 9.05 -6.76 2.63
C ILE A 160 9.37 -8.01 3.45
N VAL A 161 10.25 -7.88 4.45
CA VAL A 161 10.63 -8.99 5.32
C VAL A 161 9.41 -9.54 6.07
N ALA A 162 8.54 -8.67 6.58
CA ALA A 162 7.32 -9.09 7.27
C ALA A 162 6.35 -9.81 6.31
N GLY A 163 6.13 -9.28 5.11
CA GLY A 163 5.28 -9.92 4.09
C GLY A 163 5.83 -11.27 3.66
N LEU A 164 7.11 -11.35 3.30
CA LEU A 164 7.73 -12.62 2.90
C LEU A 164 7.79 -13.63 4.07
N GLY A 165 8.06 -13.16 5.29
CA GLY A 165 8.03 -13.99 6.49
C GLY A 165 6.64 -14.57 6.76
N ALA A 166 5.59 -13.75 6.63
CA ALA A 166 4.21 -14.21 6.71
C ALA A 166 3.91 -15.28 5.65
N ALA A 167 4.36 -15.07 4.40
CA ALA A 167 4.22 -16.07 3.35
C ALA A 167 4.89 -17.39 3.72
N VAL A 168 6.15 -17.36 4.18
CA VAL A 168 6.88 -18.56 4.61
C VAL A 168 6.11 -19.30 5.70
N VAL A 169 5.62 -18.60 6.74
CA VAL A 169 4.83 -19.24 7.81
C VAL A 169 3.54 -19.85 7.27
N ILE A 170 2.80 -19.12 6.42
CA ILE A 170 1.54 -19.60 5.83
C ILE A 170 1.78 -20.87 5.02
N TYR A 171 2.78 -20.88 4.13
CA TYR A 171 2.99 -21.97 3.19
C TYR A 171 3.82 -23.15 3.74
N THR A 172 4.54 -22.98 4.86
CA THR A 172 5.36 -24.07 5.43
C THR A 172 4.83 -24.62 6.75
N VAL A 173 4.12 -23.82 7.54
CA VAL A 173 3.63 -24.21 8.87
C VAL A 173 2.11 -24.36 8.87
N LEU A 174 1.39 -23.39 8.29
CA LEU A 174 -0.07 -23.35 8.35
C LEU A 174 -0.76 -24.04 7.16
N PHE A 175 -0.01 -24.43 6.12
CA PHE A 175 -0.58 -24.89 4.85
C PHE A 175 -1.55 -26.05 5.03
N ASP A 176 -1.17 -27.07 5.81
CA ASP A 176 -2.02 -28.25 6.05
C ASP A 176 -3.26 -27.97 6.90
N SER A 177 -3.28 -26.84 7.61
CA SER A 177 -4.39 -26.45 8.49
C SER A 177 -5.37 -25.49 7.83
N LEU A 178 -5.01 -24.93 6.66
CA LEU A 178 -5.82 -23.94 5.95
C LEU A 178 -6.49 -24.61 4.76
N SER A 179 -7.80 -24.40 4.62
CA SER A 179 -8.49 -24.75 3.38
C SER A 179 -7.95 -23.93 2.21
N GLU A 180 -8.07 -24.43 0.98
CA GLU A 180 -7.70 -23.70 -0.24
C GLU A 180 -8.35 -22.31 -0.29
N THR A 181 -9.63 -22.23 0.05
CA THR A 181 -10.38 -20.97 0.16
C THR A 181 -9.74 -20.02 1.17
N THR A 182 -9.38 -20.52 2.34
CA THR A 182 -8.73 -19.70 3.38
C THR A 182 -7.35 -19.23 2.94
N LEU A 183 -6.58 -20.09 2.25
CA LEU A 183 -5.26 -19.77 1.72
C LEU A 183 -5.32 -18.59 0.73
N VAL A 184 -6.28 -18.63 -0.19
CA VAL A 184 -6.53 -17.55 -1.15
C VAL A 184 -6.97 -16.26 -0.43
N ARG A 185 -7.90 -16.37 0.53
CA ARG A 185 -8.40 -15.21 1.32
C ARG A 185 -7.34 -14.57 2.20
N VAL A 186 -6.36 -15.34 2.69
CA VAL A 186 -5.25 -14.83 3.49
C VAL A 186 -4.14 -14.25 2.62
N SER A 187 -4.04 -14.60 1.34
CA SER A 187 -2.96 -14.13 0.46
C SER A 187 -2.74 -12.61 0.42
N PRO A 188 -3.78 -11.74 0.48
CA PRO A 188 -3.56 -10.28 0.49
C PRO A 188 -2.77 -9.81 1.72
N PHE A 189 -2.82 -10.53 2.85
CA PHE A 189 -2.11 -10.13 4.07
C PHE A 189 -0.60 -10.14 3.92
N TRP A 190 -0.04 -11.03 3.12
CA TRP A 190 1.39 -11.13 2.93
C TRP A 190 1.85 -10.46 1.64
N ILE A 191 1.04 -10.53 0.57
CA ILE A 191 1.36 -9.92 -0.72
C ILE A 191 1.34 -8.39 -0.61
N PHE A 192 0.30 -7.81 0.00
CA PHE A 192 0.14 -6.37 0.06
C PHE A 192 1.31 -5.65 0.78
N PRO A 193 1.74 -6.02 2.00
CA PRO A 193 2.90 -5.39 2.63
C PRO A 193 4.20 -5.63 1.86
N ALA A 194 4.37 -6.79 1.23
CA ALA A 194 5.55 -7.06 0.41
C ALA A 194 5.61 -6.16 -0.84
N VAL A 195 4.51 -6.05 -1.58
CA VAL A 195 4.40 -5.18 -2.75
C VAL A 195 4.51 -3.71 -2.36
N PHE A 196 3.81 -3.27 -1.31
CA PHE A 196 3.92 -1.88 -0.84
C PHE A 196 5.35 -1.53 -0.39
N GLY A 197 6.02 -2.44 0.33
CA GLY A 197 7.42 -2.28 0.70
C GLY A 197 8.34 -2.21 -0.52
N TYR A 198 8.17 -3.11 -1.49
CA TYR A 198 8.93 -3.10 -2.74
C TYR A 198 8.78 -1.79 -3.51
N TYR A 199 7.54 -1.37 -3.75
CA TYR A 199 7.24 -0.12 -4.43
C TYR A 199 7.78 1.10 -3.68
N GLY A 200 7.73 1.08 -2.35
CA GLY A 200 8.32 2.12 -1.51
C GLY A 200 9.82 2.27 -1.71
N LEU A 201 10.56 1.16 -1.71
CA LEU A 201 12.01 1.16 -1.97
C LEU A 201 12.35 1.65 -3.38
N VAL A 202 11.60 1.19 -4.38
CA VAL A 202 11.79 1.60 -5.78
C VAL A 202 11.52 3.11 -5.93
N ALA A 203 10.42 3.60 -5.35
CA ALA A 203 10.06 5.01 -5.39
C ALA A 203 11.11 5.90 -4.70
N GLN A 204 11.65 5.47 -3.56
CA GLN A 204 12.76 6.19 -2.89
C GLN A 204 14.03 6.23 -3.74
N ARG A 205 14.38 5.10 -4.39
CA ARG A 205 15.55 5.03 -5.27
C ARG A 205 15.40 5.94 -6.48
N MET A 206 14.19 6.05 -7.03
CA MET A 206 13.88 6.96 -8.13
C MET A 206 13.91 8.42 -7.67
N GLU A 207 13.34 8.77 -6.53
CA GLU A 207 13.42 10.13 -5.98
C GLU A 207 14.88 10.59 -5.81
N ALA A 208 15.74 9.73 -5.26
CA ALA A 208 17.16 10.02 -5.11
C ALA A 208 17.86 10.29 -6.45
N ARG A 209 17.50 9.55 -7.51
CA ARG A 209 18.08 9.74 -8.85
C ARG A 209 17.45 10.91 -9.60
N LEU A 210 16.18 11.24 -9.37
CA LEU A 210 15.52 12.44 -9.93
C LEU A 210 16.23 13.70 -9.47
N GLN A 211 16.58 13.79 -8.18
CA GLN A 211 17.36 14.89 -7.64
C GLN A 211 18.72 15.05 -8.32
N ALA A 212 19.33 13.96 -8.77
CA ALA A 212 20.62 13.97 -9.47
C ALA A 212 20.51 14.30 -10.98
N THR A 213 19.38 14.00 -11.62
CA THR A 213 19.24 14.08 -13.09
C THR A 213 18.35 15.22 -13.58
N HIS A 214 17.78 16.02 -12.68
CA HIS A 214 16.84 17.12 -12.99
C HIS A 214 15.64 16.72 -13.87
N LEU A 215 15.29 15.42 -13.90
CA LEU A 215 14.10 14.94 -14.61
C LEU A 215 12.83 15.36 -13.86
N ASP A 216 11.76 15.63 -14.60
CA ASP A 216 10.53 16.17 -14.02
C ASP A 216 9.65 15.11 -13.35
N THR A 217 9.72 13.84 -13.79
CA THR A 217 8.82 12.77 -13.33
C THR A 217 9.52 11.43 -13.08
N VAL A 218 8.98 10.67 -12.12
CA VAL A 218 9.41 9.29 -11.77
C VAL A 218 9.24 8.33 -12.96
N SER A 219 8.18 8.52 -13.76
CA SER A 219 7.87 7.71 -14.94
C SER A 219 8.95 7.78 -16.01
N ASP A 220 9.53 8.96 -16.27
CA ASP A 220 10.56 9.12 -17.31
C ASP A 220 11.82 8.36 -16.97
N GLN A 221 12.20 8.39 -15.69
CA GLN A 221 13.34 7.65 -15.19
C GLN A 221 13.12 6.14 -15.23
N LEU A 222 11.92 5.68 -14.87
CA LEU A 222 11.56 4.27 -14.99
C LEU A 222 11.66 3.79 -16.44
N LEU A 223 11.12 4.55 -17.40
CA LEU A 223 11.20 4.20 -18.82
C LEU A 223 12.65 4.08 -19.31
N ARG A 224 13.57 4.92 -18.79
CA ARG A 224 14.99 4.79 -19.08
C ARG A 224 15.57 3.47 -18.55
N VAL A 225 15.28 3.11 -17.30
CA VAL A 225 15.72 1.84 -16.69
C VAL A 225 15.13 0.63 -17.41
N ILE A 226 13.87 0.72 -17.83
CA ILE A 226 13.19 -0.32 -18.63
C ILE A 226 13.88 -0.50 -20.00
N ARG A 227 14.29 0.59 -20.67
CA ARG A 227 15.02 0.50 -21.94
C ARG A 227 16.43 -0.08 -21.80
N GLU A 228 17.05 0.08 -20.64
CA GLU A 228 18.38 -0.47 -20.35
C GLU A 228 18.35 -1.97 -20.02
N THR A 229 17.18 -2.54 -19.75
CA THR A 229 17.01 -3.98 -19.54
C THR A 229 16.73 -4.67 -20.87
N GLY A 230 17.41 -5.80 -21.16
CA GLY A 230 17.22 -6.56 -22.42
C GLY A 230 15.76 -6.97 -22.66
N THR A 231 15.42 -7.39 -23.88
CA THR A 231 14.02 -7.58 -24.36
C THR A 231 13.11 -8.35 -23.39
N LEU A 232 13.58 -9.46 -22.82
CA LEU A 232 12.77 -10.25 -21.88
C LEU A 232 12.63 -9.56 -20.52
N GLY A 233 13.70 -8.92 -20.03
CA GLY A 233 13.69 -8.11 -18.82
C GLY A 233 12.82 -6.86 -18.96
N GLN A 234 12.73 -6.29 -20.16
CA GLN A 234 11.90 -5.15 -20.48
C GLN A 234 10.41 -5.46 -20.28
N ILE A 235 9.94 -6.60 -20.78
CA ILE A 235 8.54 -7.03 -20.63
C ILE A 235 8.19 -7.23 -19.15
N PHE A 236 9.04 -7.96 -18.42
CA PHE A 236 8.83 -8.18 -16.99
C PHE A 236 8.90 -6.88 -16.18
N SER A 237 9.88 -6.05 -16.45
CA SER A 237 10.04 -4.76 -15.77
C SER A 237 8.86 -3.85 -16.07
N PHE A 238 8.38 -3.82 -17.31
CA PHE A 238 7.18 -3.09 -17.70
C PHE A 238 5.94 -3.61 -16.98
N LEU A 239 5.71 -4.92 -16.94
CA LEU A 239 4.54 -5.51 -16.28
C LEU A 239 4.57 -5.25 -14.76
N VAL A 240 5.73 -5.46 -14.13
CA VAL A 240 5.92 -5.23 -12.70
C VAL A 240 5.80 -3.75 -12.35
N HIS A 241 6.32 -2.84 -13.17
CA HIS A 241 6.37 -1.41 -12.84
C HIS A 241 5.31 -0.56 -13.55
N ALA A 242 4.44 -1.12 -14.37
CA ALA A 242 3.38 -0.40 -15.07
C ALA A 242 2.57 0.53 -14.14
N PRO A 243 2.24 0.15 -12.88
CA PRO A 243 1.55 1.05 -11.97
C PRO A 243 2.27 2.38 -11.70
N PHE A 244 3.61 2.43 -11.77
CA PHE A 244 4.37 3.67 -11.62
C PHE A 244 4.12 4.64 -12.78
N LEU A 245 3.79 4.16 -13.97
CA LEU A 245 3.51 5.01 -15.14
C LEU A 245 2.21 5.79 -14.97
N LEU A 246 1.28 5.30 -14.14
CA LEU A 246 0.00 5.93 -13.87
C LEU A 246 0.10 7.03 -12.80
N VAL A 247 1.19 7.07 -12.03
CA VAL A 247 1.33 7.97 -10.87
C VAL A 247 2.27 9.12 -11.18
N LYS A 248 1.72 10.32 -11.37
CA LYS A 248 2.50 11.57 -11.61
C LYS A 248 3.04 12.22 -10.33
N SER A 249 3.05 11.52 -9.19
CA SER A 249 3.48 12.09 -7.91
C SER A 249 4.99 12.02 -7.75
N ARG A 250 5.60 13.12 -7.27
CA ARG A 250 7.00 13.14 -6.82
C ARG A 250 7.20 12.50 -5.43
N GLN A 251 6.13 12.27 -4.68
CA GLN A 251 6.23 11.77 -3.31
C GLN A 251 6.27 10.23 -3.29
N PRO A 252 7.35 9.60 -2.78
CA PRO A 252 7.52 8.15 -2.86
C PRO A 252 6.40 7.35 -2.22
N TRP A 253 5.86 7.82 -1.10
CA TRP A 253 4.82 7.12 -0.36
C TRP A 253 3.47 7.10 -1.10
N VAL A 254 3.15 8.17 -1.86
CA VAL A 254 1.93 8.22 -2.70
C VAL A 254 2.07 7.19 -3.81
N THR A 255 3.23 7.18 -4.45
CA THR A 255 3.55 6.25 -5.53
C THR A 255 3.53 4.80 -5.06
N ALA A 256 4.06 4.53 -3.86
CA ALA A 256 4.01 3.22 -3.25
C ALA A 256 2.57 2.78 -2.92
N LEU A 257 1.78 3.68 -2.35
CA LEU A 257 0.38 3.40 -2.00
C LEU A 257 -0.44 3.10 -3.26
N VAL A 258 -0.40 3.97 -4.26
CA VAL A 258 -1.18 3.77 -5.50
C VAL A 258 -0.69 2.53 -6.25
N GLY A 259 0.63 2.32 -6.35
CA GLY A 259 1.19 1.12 -6.98
C GLY A 259 0.75 -0.17 -6.29
N SER A 260 0.77 -0.21 -4.96
CA SER A 260 0.29 -1.35 -4.18
C SER A 260 -1.22 -1.57 -4.29
N LEU A 261 -2.01 -0.49 -4.38
CA LEU A 261 -3.46 -0.56 -4.51
C LEU A 261 -3.85 -1.14 -5.87
N ILE A 262 -3.16 -0.73 -6.94
CA ILE A 262 -3.36 -1.30 -8.28
C ILE A 262 -3.09 -2.81 -8.26
N TRP A 263 -2.00 -3.25 -7.62
CA TRP A 263 -1.70 -4.67 -7.46
C TRP A 263 -2.74 -5.40 -6.61
N ALA A 264 -3.21 -4.81 -5.52
CA ALA A 264 -4.26 -5.40 -4.70
C ALA A 264 -5.55 -5.62 -5.49
N ILE A 265 -5.96 -4.64 -6.30
CA ILE A 265 -7.12 -4.75 -7.21
C ILE A 265 -6.87 -5.84 -8.25
N ALA A 266 -5.71 -5.84 -8.91
CA ALA A 266 -5.36 -6.83 -9.93
C ALA A 266 -5.38 -8.26 -9.37
N LEU A 267 -4.83 -8.47 -8.17
CA LEU A 267 -4.87 -9.76 -7.48
C LEU A 267 -6.29 -10.17 -7.10
N THR A 268 -7.10 -9.23 -6.60
CA THR A 268 -8.50 -9.51 -6.27
C THR A 268 -9.29 -9.95 -7.51
N LEU A 269 -9.09 -9.25 -8.64
CA LEU A 269 -9.70 -9.62 -9.92
C LEU A 269 -9.18 -10.96 -10.42
N PHE A 270 -7.87 -11.20 -10.35
CA PHE A 270 -7.27 -12.48 -10.73
C PHE A 270 -7.88 -13.64 -9.95
N PHE A 271 -7.97 -13.54 -8.62
CA PHE A 271 -8.58 -14.58 -7.81
C PHE A 271 -10.06 -14.76 -8.11
N SER A 272 -10.79 -13.66 -8.33
CA SER A 272 -12.21 -13.73 -8.69
C SER A 272 -12.47 -14.42 -10.04
N VAL A 273 -11.54 -14.30 -10.99
CA VAL A 273 -11.66 -14.89 -12.34
C VAL A 273 -11.16 -16.34 -12.37
N VAL A 274 -10.02 -16.62 -11.74
CA VAL A 274 -9.40 -17.94 -11.76
C VAL A 274 -10.08 -18.90 -10.78
N PHE A 275 -10.56 -18.38 -9.66
CA PHE A 275 -11.21 -19.15 -8.61
C PHE A 275 -12.61 -18.59 -8.30
N PRO A 276 -13.55 -18.64 -9.25
CA PRO A 276 -14.87 -18.01 -9.10
C PRO A 276 -15.72 -18.63 -7.98
N THR A 277 -15.33 -19.79 -7.46
CA THR A 277 -16.04 -20.53 -6.42
C THR A 277 -15.48 -20.30 -5.00
N LEU A 278 -14.36 -19.59 -4.85
CA LEU A 278 -13.69 -19.27 -3.56
C LEU A 278 -14.09 -17.89 -3.01
#